data_AF-A0A9N9YKW1-F1
#
_entry.id   AF-A0A9N9YKW1-F1
#
_cell.length_a   1.000
_cell.length_b   1.000
_cell.length_c   1.000
_cell.angle_alpha   90.00
_cell.angle_beta   90.00
_cell.angle_gamma   90.00
#
_symmetry.space_group_name_H-M   'P 1'
#
loop_
_entity.id
_entity.type
_entity.pdbx_description
1 polymer ?
#
loop_
_entity_poly.entity_id
_entity_poly.type
_entity_poly.pdbx_seq_one_letter_code
_entity_poly.pdbx_strand_id
1 'polypeptide(L)'
;MRIEYSPLDRDKQEIRLLELLPRNNDRKQKLFPTCRIFHACLPAGPRFTALSYVWRDVKKEQVILVGESPVLVTKNLYEAMIALQPVNEPLFIWIDALCINQADDDEKSWQVGLMQEIYRQAHQVLAWLGIAEKESDSVIDNLHCLGGKAELLTREIMSPWEYTSQKLCLVLGSLIRGDVPTAEMMKPLRSSRPLTREDYMPLFGFIDAYYEQKGLKMIGALKDFITRPWWGRIWVLQEIALPENAQFVCGTKTISRDRCAAAIRTYRMWWMSLAEKATAGDLITLKERPHQLEAFSNLPLHRPTVMLSVREVYMDNQFMLAALLRATCVGSHNLRLHGSHHMEATDPRDKIYALLCLAPDREELKNKGIIPNYSGSCTYQDLYSSVMVVLIQVGYISLLSLCQHAGTCTGLPSWVPHWSSSITHMLQDVRDDHVTIHPTFSASGKSLDYPEVSAIRKVA
;
A
#
# COMPACT_ATOMS: atom_id res chain seq x y z
N MET A 1 -29.73 -2.08 14.40
CA MET A 1 -30.13 -3.38 13.82
C MET A 1 -29.11 -3.76 12.75
N ARG A 2 -29.01 -5.04 12.39
CA ARG A 2 -28.13 -5.54 11.32
C ARG A 2 -28.90 -5.59 9.99
N ILE A 3 -28.19 -5.59 8.87
CA ILE A 3 -28.79 -5.83 7.55
C ILE A 3 -29.29 -7.27 7.50
N GLU A 4 -30.52 -7.47 7.03
CA GLU A 4 -31.01 -8.80 6.65
C GLU A 4 -30.59 -9.08 5.21
N TYR A 5 -29.74 -10.09 5.03
CA TYR A 5 -29.18 -10.43 3.73
C TYR A 5 -29.95 -11.57 3.07
N SER A 6 -30.29 -11.41 1.78
CA SER A 6 -30.68 -12.54 0.93
C SER A 6 -29.43 -13.29 0.45
N PRO A 7 -29.42 -14.65 0.42
CA PRO A 7 -28.25 -15.42 0.01
C PRO A 7 -27.79 -15.09 -1.41
N LEU A 8 -26.47 -14.99 -1.62
CA LEU A 8 -25.85 -14.81 -2.94
C LEU A 8 -25.63 -16.15 -3.63
N ASP A 9 -25.77 -16.18 -4.95
CA ASP A 9 -25.45 -17.35 -5.77
C ASP A 9 -23.94 -17.41 -6.09
N ARG A 10 -23.23 -18.35 -5.47
CA ARG A 10 -21.78 -18.55 -5.63
C ARG A 10 -21.40 -19.00 -7.03
N ASP A 11 -22.22 -19.84 -7.68
CA ASP A 11 -21.92 -20.38 -9.02
C ASP A 11 -22.01 -19.29 -10.09
N LYS A 12 -22.90 -18.31 -9.88
CA LYS A 12 -23.00 -17.11 -10.72
C LYS A 12 -22.01 -16.01 -10.34
N GLN A 13 -21.21 -16.18 -9.29
CA GLN A 13 -20.36 -15.15 -8.71
C GLN A 13 -21.14 -13.85 -8.44
N GLU A 14 -22.31 -13.98 -7.81
CA GLU A 14 -23.11 -12.82 -7.43
C GLU A 14 -22.39 -11.99 -6.36
N ILE A 15 -22.53 -10.67 -6.49
CA ILE A 15 -22.12 -9.68 -5.50
C ILE A 15 -23.32 -8.82 -5.14
N ARG A 16 -23.29 -8.19 -3.96
CA ARG A 16 -24.24 -7.11 -3.64
C ARG A 16 -23.67 -5.77 -4.07
N LEU A 17 -24.53 -4.91 -4.58
CA LEU A 17 -24.24 -3.51 -4.85
C LEU A 17 -25.22 -2.64 -4.08
N LEU A 18 -24.78 -1.44 -3.73
CA LEU A 18 -25.61 -0.43 -3.10
C LEU A 18 -26.01 0.62 -4.15
N GLU A 19 -27.30 0.92 -4.23
CA GLU A 19 -27.81 2.13 -4.87
C GLU A 19 -27.84 3.25 -3.81
N LEU A 20 -26.81 4.09 -3.73
CA LEU A 20 -26.76 5.23 -2.82
C LEU A 20 -27.60 6.38 -3.36
N LEU A 21 -28.65 6.74 -2.63
CA LEU A 21 -29.67 7.69 -3.09
C LEU A 21 -29.21 9.14 -2.98
N PRO A 22 -29.62 10.00 -3.92
CA PRO A 22 -29.33 11.42 -3.89
C PRO A 22 -29.86 12.13 -2.65
N ARG A 23 -29.24 13.25 -2.31
CA ARG A 23 -29.70 14.10 -1.21
C ARG A 23 -30.95 14.89 -1.63
N ASN A 24 -32.12 14.25 -1.53
CA ASN A 24 -33.39 14.86 -1.90
C ASN A 24 -34.01 15.74 -0.81
N ASN A 25 -35.05 16.51 -1.18
CA ASN A 25 -35.82 17.36 -0.25
C ASN A 25 -36.75 16.57 0.71
N ASP A 26 -36.81 15.24 0.59
CA ASP A 26 -37.56 14.40 1.52
C ASP A 26 -36.89 14.40 2.90
N ARG A 27 -37.67 14.67 3.96
CA ARG A 27 -37.16 14.92 5.32
C ARG A 27 -36.28 13.77 5.84
N LYS A 28 -36.58 12.51 5.53
CA LYS A 28 -35.79 11.36 6.03
C LYS A 28 -34.43 11.22 5.33
N GLN A 29 -34.41 11.35 3.99
CA GLN A 29 -33.19 11.28 3.18
C GLN A 29 -32.28 12.50 3.37
N LYS A 30 -32.84 13.59 3.92
CA LYS A 30 -32.09 14.79 4.30
C LYS A 30 -31.25 14.61 5.57
N LEU A 31 -31.69 13.72 6.48
CA LEU A 31 -31.06 13.48 7.78
C LEU A 31 -30.01 12.36 7.77
N PHE A 32 -30.19 11.32 6.95
CA PHE A 32 -29.30 10.14 6.93
C PHE A 32 -28.96 9.71 5.49
N PRO A 33 -27.73 9.24 5.22
CA PRO A 33 -27.42 8.52 3.99
C PRO A 33 -28.37 7.34 3.83
N THR A 34 -29.00 7.24 2.66
CA THR A 34 -29.97 6.19 2.36
C THR A 34 -29.50 5.42 1.13
N CYS A 35 -29.52 4.10 1.19
CA CYS A 35 -29.20 3.24 0.05
C CYS A 35 -30.16 2.06 -0.07
N ARG A 36 -30.17 1.41 -1.24
CA ARG A 36 -30.83 0.10 -1.44
C ARG A 36 -29.79 -0.94 -1.80
N ILE A 37 -30.04 -2.19 -1.42
CA ILE A 37 -29.17 -3.33 -1.75
C ILE A 37 -29.82 -4.12 -2.88
N PHE A 38 -29.02 -4.52 -3.86
CA PHE A 38 -29.45 -5.45 -4.91
C PHE A 38 -28.30 -6.39 -5.30
N HIS A 39 -28.63 -7.52 -5.91
CA HIS A 39 -27.66 -8.50 -6.38
C HIS A 39 -27.25 -8.17 -7.83
N ALA A 40 -25.98 -8.40 -8.14
CA ALA A 40 -25.43 -8.29 -9.48
C ALA A 40 -24.49 -9.47 -9.76
N CYS A 41 -24.52 -9.98 -10.98
CA CYS A 41 -23.61 -11.02 -11.44
C CYS A 41 -22.30 -10.36 -11.89
N LEU A 42 -21.18 -10.63 -11.20
CA LEU A 42 -19.90 -9.98 -11.52
C LEU A 42 -19.42 -10.30 -12.95
N PRO A 43 -19.47 -11.57 -13.45
CA PRO A 43 -19.14 -11.90 -14.84
C PRO A 43 -19.97 -11.16 -15.91
N ALA A 44 -21.15 -10.63 -15.56
CA ALA A 44 -21.96 -9.84 -16.49
C ALA A 44 -21.44 -8.40 -16.67
N GLY A 45 -20.37 -8.01 -15.95
CA GLY A 45 -19.74 -6.70 -16.06
C GLY A 45 -20.62 -5.53 -15.60
N PRO A 46 -21.21 -5.57 -14.38
CA PRO A 46 -22.02 -4.46 -13.89
C PRO A 46 -21.16 -3.20 -13.75
N ARG A 47 -21.74 -2.04 -14.04
CA ARG A 47 -21.06 -0.76 -13.86
C ARG A 47 -21.27 -0.24 -12.44
N PHE A 48 -20.21 -0.19 -11.63
CA PHE A 48 -20.26 0.31 -10.26
C PHE A 48 -18.94 0.98 -9.85
N THR A 49 -19.00 1.76 -8.77
CA THR A 49 -17.84 2.33 -8.08
C THR A 49 -17.50 1.45 -6.86
N ALA A 50 -16.24 1.18 -6.56
CA ALA A 50 -15.87 0.54 -5.29
C ALA A 50 -15.31 1.57 -4.30
N LEU A 51 -15.69 1.44 -3.03
CA LEU A 51 -15.17 2.27 -1.94
C LEU A 51 -14.03 1.55 -1.22
N SER A 52 -12.88 2.22 -1.17
CA SER A 52 -11.74 1.84 -0.34
C SER A 52 -11.64 2.80 0.84
N TYR A 53 -11.78 2.30 2.07
CA TYR A 53 -11.77 3.15 3.27
C TYR A 53 -11.25 2.39 4.50
N VAL A 54 -10.87 3.13 5.54
CA VAL A 54 -10.33 2.53 6.77
C VAL A 54 -11.45 2.08 7.71
N TRP A 55 -11.39 0.82 8.11
CA TRP A 55 -12.25 0.25 9.16
C TRP A 55 -11.75 0.68 10.57
N ARG A 56 -11.94 1.96 10.93
CA ARG A 56 -11.55 2.53 12.23
C ARG A 56 -12.76 2.91 13.08
N ASP A 57 -12.49 3.10 14.38
CA ASP A 57 -13.43 3.63 15.38
C ASP A 57 -14.77 2.89 15.45
N VAL A 58 -14.73 1.55 15.51
CA VAL A 58 -15.92 0.68 15.65
C VAL A 58 -16.79 1.00 16.87
N LYS A 59 -16.26 1.77 17.84
CA LYS A 59 -17.00 2.23 19.03
C LYS A 59 -17.88 3.45 18.78
N LYS A 60 -17.72 4.14 17.64
CA LYS A 60 -18.50 5.32 17.26
C LYS A 60 -19.34 4.96 16.06
N GLU A 61 -20.51 4.41 16.33
CA GLU A 61 -21.46 4.03 15.29
C GLU A 61 -22.39 5.21 14.95
N GLN A 62 -22.80 5.28 13.70
CA GLN A 62 -23.77 6.22 13.14
C GLN A 62 -24.82 5.44 12.37
N VAL A 63 -26.02 6.01 12.23
CA VAL A 63 -27.13 5.35 11.55
C VAL A 63 -27.18 5.75 10.08
N ILE A 64 -27.27 4.76 9.19
CA ILE A 64 -27.70 4.91 7.80
C ILE A 64 -29.01 4.17 7.59
N LEU A 65 -29.68 4.43 6.47
CA LEU A 65 -30.88 3.70 6.07
C LEU A 65 -30.57 2.78 4.89
N VAL A 66 -30.87 1.48 5.05
CA VAL A 66 -30.83 0.49 3.98
C VAL A 66 -32.25 0.07 3.67
N GLY A 67 -32.81 0.56 2.56
CA GLY A 67 -34.25 0.57 2.33
C GLY A 67 -34.94 1.40 3.42
N GLU A 68 -35.78 0.77 4.22
CA GLU A 68 -36.42 1.39 5.40
C GLU A 68 -35.73 1.04 6.73
N SER A 69 -34.75 0.15 6.69
CA SER A 69 -34.12 -0.42 7.88
C SER A 69 -32.94 0.42 8.39
N PRO A 70 -32.89 0.80 9.68
CA PRO A 70 -31.77 1.52 10.26
C PRO A 70 -30.59 0.58 10.55
N VAL A 71 -29.43 0.90 9.97
CA VAL A 71 -28.20 0.11 10.07
C VAL A 71 -27.10 0.96 10.71
N LEU A 72 -26.37 0.35 11.65
CA LEU A 72 -25.24 0.99 12.32
C LEU A 72 -23.97 0.77 11.51
N VAL A 73 -23.26 1.86 11.23
CA VAL A 73 -21.97 1.86 10.54
C VAL A 73 -20.95 2.67 11.31
N THR A 74 -19.66 2.40 11.11
CA THR A 74 -18.60 3.20 11.71
C THR A 74 -18.71 4.67 11.29
N LYS A 75 -18.29 5.59 12.16
CA LYS A 75 -18.24 7.03 11.85
C LYS A 75 -17.51 7.33 10.54
N ASN A 76 -16.38 6.66 10.28
CA ASN A 76 -15.61 6.89 9.06
C ASN A 76 -16.38 6.49 7.79
N LEU A 77 -17.10 5.35 7.82
CA LEU A 77 -17.95 4.94 6.70
C LEU A 77 -19.13 5.90 6.52
N TYR A 78 -19.75 6.35 7.61
CA TYR A 78 -20.82 7.35 7.55
C TYR A 78 -20.35 8.65 6.89
N GLU A 79 -19.19 9.17 7.28
CA GLU A 79 -18.60 10.38 6.69
C GLU A 79 -18.28 10.19 5.20
N ALA A 80 -17.75 9.03 4.81
CA ALA A 80 -17.52 8.69 3.41
C ALA A 80 -18.85 8.68 2.62
N MET A 81 -19.90 8.04 3.13
CA MET A 81 -21.21 7.97 2.47
C MET A 81 -21.86 9.35 2.33
N ILE A 82 -21.72 10.23 3.32
CA ILE A 82 -22.18 11.63 3.23
C ILE A 82 -21.40 12.38 2.15
N ALA A 83 -20.07 12.27 2.15
CA ALA A 83 -19.22 12.99 1.19
C ALA A 83 -19.42 12.53 -0.25
N LEU A 84 -19.72 11.24 -0.44
CA LEU A 84 -19.97 10.61 -1.74
C LEU A 84 -21.43 10.63 -2.15
N GLN A 85 -22.33 11.15 -1.30
CA GLN A 85 -23.76 11.17 -1.60
C GLN A 85 -24.00 12.03 -2.84
N PRO A 86 -24.66 11.49 -3.89
CA PRO A 86 -24.85 12.24 -5.12
C PRO A 86 -25.90 13.34 -4.94
N VAL A 87 -25.84 14.36 -5.80
CA VAL A 87 -26.81 15.46 -5.81
C VAL A 87 -28.03 15.13 -6.64
N ASN A 88 -27.85 14.44 -7.78
CA ASN A 88 -28.90 14.24 -8.78
C ASN A 88 -29.25 12.77 -9.00
N GLU A 89 -28.30 11.97 -9.49
CA GLU A 89 -28.51 10.57 -9.87
C GLU A 89 -27.93 9.61 -8.83
N PRO A 90 -28.56 8.46 -8.54
CA PRO A 90 -28.01 7.48 -7.61
C PRO A 90 -26.61 7.01 -7.98
N LEU A 91 -25.81 6.74 -6.96
CA LEU A 91 -24.47 6.19 -7.11
C LEU A 91 -24.50 4.69 -6.82
N PHE A 92 -24.20 3.86 -7.82
CA PHE A 92 -24.01 2.43 -7.65
C PHE A 92 -22.62 2.16 -7.06
N ILE A 93 -22.57 1.72 -5.81
CA ILE A 93 -21.34 1.60 -5.05
C ILE A 93 -21.22 0.23 -4.35
N TRP A 94 -20.04 -0.37 -4.42
CA TRP A 94 -19.67 -1.54 -3.64
C TRP A 94 -18.89 -1.09 -2.39
N ILE A 95 -19.34 -1.55 -1.22
CA ILE A 95 -18.75 -1.26 0.08
C ILE A 95 -18.65 -2.59 0.83
N ASP A 96 -17.44 -3.08 1.06
CA ASP A 96 -17.15 -4.38 1.67
C ASP A 96 -17.96 -4.67 2.95
N ALA A 97 -18.04 -3.72 3.88
CA ALA A 97 -18.75 -3.88 5.15
C ALA A 97 -20.28 -4.02 5.01
N LEU A 98 -20.85 -3.61 3.87
CA LEU A 98 -22.30 -3.63 3.61
C LEU A 98 -22.71 -4.58 2.49
N CYS A 99 -21.79 -4.91 1.58
CA CYS A 99 -22.06 -5.79 0.44
C CYS A 99 -21.76 -7.26 0.77
N ILE A 100 -20.83 -7.50 1.70
CA ILE A 100 -20.49 -8.83 2.21
C ILE A 100 -21.20 -9.05 3.56
N ASN A 101 -21.82 -10.21 3.72
CA ASN A 101 -22.37 -10.62 5.01
C ASN A 101 -21.22 -10.95 5.99
N GLN A 102 -20.81 -9.95 6.76
CA GLN A 102 -19.71 -10.08 7.73
C GLN A 102 -19.97 -11.08 8.87
N ALA A 103 -21.20 -11.56 9.03
CA ALA A 103 -21.59 -12.53 10.05
C ALA A 103 -21.65 -13.97 9.52
N ASP A 104 -21.48 -14.17 8.21
CA ASP A 104 -21.41 -15.48 7.56
C ASP A 104 -19.99 -15.72 7.06
N ASP A 105 -19.24 -16.55 7.78
CA ASP A 105 -17.84 -16.82 7.45
C ASP A 105 -17.67 -17.53 6.10
N ASP A 106 -18.63 -18.36 5.67
CA ASP A 106 -18.55 -18.98 4.34
C ASP A 106 -18.75 -17.91 3.27
N GLU A 107 -19.80 -17.09 3.38
CA GLU A 107 -20.06 -16.00 2.44
C GLU A 107 -18.87 -15.04 2.37
N LYS A 108 -18.37 -14.61 3.52
CA LYS A 108 -17.22 -13.74 3.63
C LYS A 108 -15.99 -14.33 2.95
N SER A 109 -15.72 -15.62 3.15
CA SER A 109 -14.55 -16.29 2.59
C SER A 109 -14.55 -16.25 1.06
N TRP A 110 -15.64 -16.67 0.41
CA TRP A 110 -15.66 -16.68 -1.05
C TRP A 110 -15.82 -15.28 -1.66
N GLN A 111 -16.52 -14.34 -1.01
CA GLN A 111 -16.58 -12.94 -1.43
C GLN A 111 -15.22 -12.24 -1.32
N VAL A 112 -14.45 -12.48 -0.26
CA VAL A 112 -13.06 -11.99 -0.15
C VAL A 112 -12.19 -12.58 -1.27
N GLY A 113 -12.41 -13.85 -1.62
CA GLY A 113 -11.80 -14.48 -2.80
C GLY A 113 -12.14 -13.79 -4.13
N LEU A 114 -13.24 -13.04 -4.21
CA LEU A 114 -13.63 -12.26 -5.39
C LEU A 114 -13.13 -10.81 -5.37
N MET A 115 -12.58 -10.29 -4.27
CA MET A 115 -12.20 -8.87 -4.15
C MET A 115 -11.25 -8.41 -5.25
N GLN A 116 -10.34 -9.29 -5.71
CA GLN A 116 -9.46 -8.98 -6.83
C GLN A 116 -10.25 -8.58 -8.08
N GLU A 117 -11.29 -9.35 -8.40
CA GLU A 117 -12.11 -9.13 -9.59
C GLU A 117 -13.04 -7.94 -9.39
N ILE A 118 -13.60 -7.77 -8.19
CA ILE A 118 -14.46 -6.63 -7.84
C ILE A 118 -13.70 -5.32 -8.04
N TYR A 119 -12.49 -5.17 -7.48
CA TYR A 119 -11.71 -3.95 -7.64
C TYR A 119 -11.18 -3.75 -9.06
N ARG A 120 -10.84 -4.84 -9.77
CA ARG A 120 -10.38 -4.75 -11.16
C ARG A 120 -11.50 -4.32 -12.12
N GLN A 121 -12.71 -4.85 -11.95
CA GLN A 121 -13.87 -4.56 -12.81
C GLN A 121 -14.62 -3.29 -12.41
N ALA A 122 -14.40 -2.76 -11.21
CA ALA A 122 -15.00 -1.50 -10.80
C ALA A 122 -14.71 -0.41 -11.85
N HIS A 123 -15.75 0.32 -12.27
CA HIS A 123 -15.60 1.43 -13.20
C HIS A 123 -14.64 2.50 -12.64
N GLN A 124 -14.67 2.66 -11.32
CA GLN A 124 -13.76 3.51 -10.59
C GLN A 124 -13.64 3.02 -9.14
N VAL A 125 -12.49 3.26 -8.54
CA VAL A 125 -12.28 3.08 -7.09
C VAL A 125 -12.05 4.43 -6.43
N LEU A 126 -12.79 4.69 -5.36
CA LEU A 126 -12.65 5.87 -4.51
C LEU A 126 -11.96 5.48 -3.22
N ALA A 127 -10.71 5.90 -3.05
CA ALA A 127 -9.95 5.77 -1.82
C ALA A 127 -10.29 6.94 -0.89
N TRP A 128 -11.19 6.71 0.07
CA TRP A 128 -11.58 7.69 1.07
C TRP A 128 -10.51 7.82 2.16
N LEU A 129 -9.85 8.97 2.18
CA LEU A 129 -8.79 9.30 3.12
C LEU A 129 -9.32 9.97 4.41
N GLY A 130 -10.60 10.35 4.44
CA GLY A 130 -11.24 11.04 5.57
C GLY A 130 -11.66 12.47 5.25
N ILE A 131 -12.33 13.10 6.22
CA ILE A 131 -12.77 14.50 6.12
C ILE A 131 -11.60 15.48 5.94
N ALA A 132 -11.94 16.68 5.48
CA ALA A 132 -11.02 17.80 5.45
C ALA A 132 -10.57 18.13 6.88
N GLU A 133 -9.27 18.05 7.12
CA GLU A 133 -8.62 18.50 8.35
C GLU A 133 -7.55 19.53 7.99
N LYS A 134 -7.48 20.62 8.76
CA LYS A 134 -6.46 21.68 8.61
C LYS A 134 -6.38 22.17 7.15
N GLU A 135 -5.24 21.93 6.48
CA GLU A 135 -4.92 22.37 5.11
C GLU A 135 -4.98 21.22 4.09
N SER A 136 -5.67 20.11 4.39
CA SER A 136 -5.73 18.94 3.50
C SER A 136 -6.30 19.23 2.11
N ASP A 137 -7.31 20.09 2.00
CA ASP A 137 -7.83 20.54 0.70
C ASP A 137 -6.76 21.32 -0.08
N SER A 138 -6.02 22.21 0.59
CA SER A 138 -4.89 22.95 0.00
C SER A 138 -3.78 22.01 -0.47
N VAL A 139 -3.53 20.91 0.26
CA VAL A 139 -2.55 19.88 -0.13
C VAL A 139 -2.99 19.17 -1.40
N ILE A 140 -4.26 18.77 -1.52
CA ILE A 140 -4.75 18.14 -2.75
C ILE A 140 -4.67 19.11 -3.92
N ASP A 141 -5.03 20.38 -3.76
CA ASP A 141 -4.91 21.38 -4.82
C ASP A 141 -3.45 21.55 -5.29
N ASN A 142 -2.50 21.55 -4.35
CA ASN A 142 -1.08 21.57 -4.67
C ASN A 142 -0.64 20.30 -5.42
N LEU A 143 -0.98 19.12 -4.92
CA LEU A 143 -0.64 17.85 -5.56
C LEU A 143 -1.26 17.77 -6.97
N HIS A 144 -2.46 18.32 -7.15
CA HIS A 144 -3.11 18.39 -8.44
C HIS A 144 -2.35 19.30 -9.42
N CYS A 145 -1.91 20.47 -8.97
CA CYS A 145 -1.12 21.40 -9.79
C CYS A 145 0.27 20.84 -10.13
N LEU A 146 1.01 20.35 -9.14
CA LEU A 146 2.34 19.77 -9.31
C LEU A 146 2.29 18.51 -10.18
N GLY A 147 1.35 17.61 -9.87
CA GLY A 147 1.13 16.38 -10.62
C GLY A 147 0.76 16.65 -12.07
N GLY A 148 -0.12 17.62 -12.33
CA GLY A 148 -0.48 18.02 -13.70
C GLY A 148 0.73 18.55 -14.49
N LYS A 149 1.60 19.35 -13.85
CA LYS A 149 2.86 19.80 -14.49
C LYS A 149 3.81 18.63 -14.75
N ALA A 150 3.94 17.70 -13.81
CA ALA A 150 4.78 16.52 -13.94
C ALA A 150 4.28 15.58 -15.05
N GLU A 151 2.98 15.35 -15.16
CA GLU A 151 2.34 14.53 -16.21
C GLU A 151 2.63 15.07 -17.63
N LEU A 152 2.68 16.39 -17.80
CA LEU A 152 3.00 17.01 -19.08
C LEU A 152 4.46 16.73 -19.49
N LEU A 153 5.37 16.68 -18.52
CA LEU A 153 6.78 16.38 -18.76
C LEU A 153 7.03 14.87 -19.00
N THR A 154 6.25 13.99 -18.36
CA THR A 154 6.39 12.54 -18.51
C THR A 154 5.67 11.97 -19.74
N ARG A 155 4.72 12.68 -20.34
CA ARG A 155 4.10 12.27 -21.63
C ARG A 155 5.08 12.23 -22.80
N GLU A 156 6.24 12.88 -22.69
CA GLU A 156 7.30 12.84 -23.69
C GLU A 156 8.33 11.70 -23.46
N ILE A 157 8.27 10.96 -22.34
CA ILE A 157 9.31 9.98 -21.96
C ILE A 157 8.68 8.74 -21.26
N MET A 158 8.71 7.58 -21.93
CA MET A 158 8.21 6.29 -21.41
C MET A 158 9.23 5.52 -20.54
N SER A 159 8.79 5.22 -19.30
CA SER A 159 9.17 4.14 -18.32
C SER A 159 10.65 3.94 -17.89
N PRO A 160 10.94 3.12 -16.85
CA PRO A 160 10.38 3.00 -15.49
C PRO A 160 11.44 3.42 -14.44
N TRP A 161 11.16 4.47 -13.68
CA TRP A 161 12.09 5.19 -12.79
C TRP A 161 12.44 4.46 -11.47
N GLU A 162 11.80 3.33 -11.20
CA GLU A 162 11.96 2.52 -9.97
C GLU A 162 13.37 1.93 -9.86
N TYR A 163 14.01 1.65 -11.01
CA TYR A 163 15.33 1.04 -11.07
C TYR A 163 16.48 2.03 -10.78
N THR A 164 16.31 3.31 -11.16
CA THR A 164 17.26 4.40 -10.85
C THR A 164 17.23 4.73 -9.35
N SER A 165 16.06 4.61 -8.73
CA SER A 165 15.86 4.88 -7.29
C SER A 165 16.56 3.83 -6.41
N GLN A 166 16.51 2.55 -6.80
CA GLN A 166 17.14 1.45 -6.07
C GLN A 166 18.67 1.53 -6.11
N LYS A 167 19.25 1.82 -7.28
CA LYS A 167 20.69 2.06 -7.42
C LYS A 167 21.17 3.29 -6.65
N LEU A 168 20.41 4.40 -6.66
CA LEU A 168 20.80 5.60 -5.92
C LEU A 168 20.70 5.42 -4.40
N CYS A 169 19.69 4.69 -3.91
CA CYS A 169 19.60 4.30 -2.50
C CYS A 169 20.79 3.42 -2.06
N LEU A 170 21.24 2.49 -2.91
CA LEU A 170 22.43 1.67 -2.64
C LEU A 170 23.71 2.52 -2.59
N VAL A 171 23.86 3.49 -3.48
CA VAL A 171 24.99 4.44 -3.52
C VAL A 171 24.97 5.38 -2.30
N LEU A 172 23.81 5.97 -1.97
CA LEU A 172 23.67 6.84 -0.79
C LEU A 172 23.89 6.08 0.52
N GLY A 173 23.41 4.84 0.62
CA GLY A 173 23.70 3.98 1.75
C GLY A 173 25.19 3.66 1.89
N SER A 174 25.90 3.46 0.77
CA SER A 174 27.36 3.30 0.74
C SER A 174 28.05 4.54 1.29
N LEU A 175 27.68 5.72 0.80
CA LEU A 175 28.27 7.00 1.19
C LEU A 175 28.00 7.36 2.67
N ILE A 176 26.80 7.11 3.19
CA ILE A 176 26.45 7.32 4.61
C ILE A 176 27.29 6.43 5.53
N ARG A 177 27.68 5.24 5.07
CA ARG A 177 28.55 4.31 5.82
C ARG A 177 30.05 4.59 5.63
N GLY A 178 30.42 5.55 4.78
CA GLY A 178 31.81 5.85 4.44
C GLY A 178 32.42 4.90 3.40
N ASP A 179 31.62 4.07 2.73
CA ASP A 179 32.05 3.14 1.70
C ASP A 179 32.11 3.83 0.32
N VAL A 180 33.16 3.56 -0.47
CA VAL A 180 33.29 4.06 -1.86
C VAL A 180 32.38 3.25 -2.80
N PRO A 181 31.49 3.89 -3.58
CA PRO A 181 30.63 3.20 -4.55
C PRO A 181 31.45 2.49 -5.64
N THR A 182 31.05 1.27 -6.04
CA THR A 182 31.78 0.49 -7.05
C THR A 182 31.44 0.95 -8.48
N ALA A 183 32.35 0.72 -9.43
CA ALA A 183 32.14 1.07 -10.85
C ALA A 183 30.91 0.39 -11.48
N GLU A 184 30.53 -0.78 -10.97
CA GLU A 184 29.32 -1.51 -11.38
C GLU A 184 28.03 -0.79 -10.94
N MET A 185 28.05 -0.15 -9.76
CA MET A 185 26.94 0.66 -9.23
C MET A 185 26.72 1.94 -10.05
N MET A 186 27.77 2.40 -10.76
CA MET A 186 27.80 3.66 -11.51
C MET A 186 27.48 3.50 -13.02
N LYS A 187 27.29 2.27 -13.54
CA LYS A 187 27.03 2.07 -14.99
C LYS A 187 25.61 2.52 -15.40
N PRO A 188 25.47 3.38 -16.45
CA PRO A 188 24.18 3.78 -16.98
C PRO A 188 23.49 2.63 -17.73
N LEU A 189 22.16 2.53 -17.63
CA LEU A 189 21.36 1.56 -18.36
C LEU A 189 20.95 2.13 -19.72
N ARG A 190 20.92 1.27 -20.74
CA ARG A 190 20.48 1.64 -22.08
C ARG A 190 18.95 1.67 -22.14
N SER A 191 18.45 2.69 -22.85
CA SER A 191 17.13 2.88 -23.47
C SER A 191 16.19 3.89 -22.79
N SER A 192 16.53 5.17 -22.91
CA SER A 192 15.69 6.36 -23.17
C SER A 192 16.53 7.62 -22.89
N ARG A 193 16.21 8.76 -23.51
CA ARG A 193 16.94 10.03 -23.27
C ARG A 193 16.87 10.35 -21.76
N PRO A 194 17.99 10.43 -21.04
CA PRO A 194 17.96 10.77 -19.63
C PRO A 194 17.39 12.18 -19.48
N LEU A 195 16.43 12.34 -18.57
CA LEU A 195 15.93 13.65 -18.18
C LEU A 195 17.10 14.48 -17.63
N THR A 196 17.28 15.67 -18.17
CA THR A 196 18.32 16.62 -17.80
C THR A 196 17.87 17.46 -16.61
N ARG A 197 18.82 18.12 -15.93
CA ARG A 197 18.51 19.05 -14.85
C ARG A 197 17.49 20.12 -15.29
N GLU A 198 17.63 20.62 -16.52
CA GLU A 198 16.76 21.66 -17.08
C GLU A 198 15.29 21.22 -17.15
N ASP A 199 15.03 19.93 -17.40
CA ASP A 199 13.67 19.38 -17.52
C ASP A 199 12.89 19.43 -16.19
N TYR A 200 13.57 19.31 -15.05
CA TYR A 200 12.94 19.32 -13.72
C TYR A 200 13.00 20.68 -13.00
N MET A 201 13.85 21.60 -13.44
CA MET A 201 13.98 22.92 -12.80
C MET A 201 12.64 23.67 -12.67
N PRO A 202 11.71 23.65 -13.65
CA PRO A 202 10.40 24.29 -13.49
C PRO A 202 9.52 23.67 -12.40
N LEU A 203 9.61 22.34 -12.21
CA LEU A 203 8.89 21.66 -11.14
C LEU A 203 9.47 22.01 -9.77
N PHE A 204 10.79 22.03 -9.66
CA PHE A 204 11.49 22.39 -8.43
C PHE A 204 11.24 23.85 -8.06
N GLY A 205 11.30 24.76 -9.03
CA GLY A 205 10.94 26.17 -8.83
C GLY A 205 9.48 26.36 -8.41
N PHE A 206 8.54 25.56 -8.93
CA PHE A 206 7.17 25.58 -8.43
C PHE A 206 7.08 25.14 -6.97
N ILE A 207 7.78 24.06 -6.60
CA ILE A 207 7.83 23.59 -5.21
C ILE A 207 8.42 24.67 -4.30
N ASP A 208 9.56 25.26 -4.68
CA ASP A 208 10.24 26.31 -3.92
C ASP A 208 9.33 27.55 -3.75
N ALA A 209 8.74 28.07 -4.83
CA ALA A 209 7.85 29.22 -4.79
C ALA A 209 6.59 28.96 -3.94
N TYR A 210 6.03 27.75 -4.04
CA TYR A 210 4.88 27.35 -3.22
C TYR A 210 5.25 27.31 -1.72
N TYR A 211 6.48 26.87 -1.39
CA TYR A 211 6.99 26.90 -0.01
C TYR A 211 7.29 28.31 0.48
N GLU A 212 7.85 29.19 -0.34
CA GLU A 212 8.07 30.59 0.04
C GLU A 212 6.76 31.28 0.42
N GLN A 213 5.66 30.93 -0.26
CA GLN A 213 4.34 31.49 0.03
C GLN A 213 3.66 30.88 1.27
N LYS A 214 3.77 29.56 1.49
CA LYS A 214 2.98 28.82 2.51
C LYS A 214 3.79 28.30 3.71
N GLY A 215 5.11 28.28 3.62
CA GLY A 215 6.05 27.91 4.68
C GLY A 215 5.85 26.49 5.25
N LEU A 216 6.15 26.34 6.53
CA LEU A 216 6.08 25.07 7.28
C LEU A 216 4.68 24.46 7.39
N LYS A 217 3.62 25.25 7.17
CA LYS A 217 2.23 24.77 7.22
C LYS A 217 1.96 23.73 6.12
N MET A 218 2.45 23.96 4.91
CA MET A 218 2.28 23.01 3.80
C MET A 218 3.00 21.69 4.07
N ILE A 219 4.20 21.77 4.62
CA ILE A 219 5.01 20.61 4.98
C ILE A 219 4.28 19.75 6.03
N GLY A 220 3.77 20.39 7.08
CA GLY A 220 2.96 19.71 8.08
C GLY A 220 1.70 19.08 7.48
N ALA A 221 1.04 19.77 6.55
CA ALA A 221 -0.17 19.28 5.91
C ALA A 221 0.08 18.11 4.94
N LEU A 222 1.17 18.15 4.16
CA LEU A 222 1.59 17.04 3.31
C LEU A 222 1.98 15.82 4.15
N LYS A 223 2.69 16.04 5.27
CA LYS A 223 2.97 15.00 6.27
C LYS A 223 1.68 14.41 6.83
N ASP A 224 0.73 15.24 7.25
CA ASP A 224 -0.55 14.76 7.76
C ASP A 224 -1.29 13.91 6.70
N PHE A 225 -1.28 14.33 5.43
CA PHE A 225 -1.87 13.59 4.30
C PHE A 225 -1.23 12.21 4.07
N ILE A 226 0.10 12.12 4.01
CA ILE A 226 0.82 10.86 3.73
C ILE A 226 0.89 9.91 4.93
N THR A 227 0.68 10.43 6.16
CA THR A 227 0.56 9.61 7.36
C THR A 227 -0.88 9.20 7.68
N ARG A 228 -1.84 9.52 6.80
CA ARG A 228 -3.22 9.11 7.01
C ARG A 228 -3.31 7.58 7.15
N PRO A 229 -4.15 7.08 8.08
CA PRO A 229 -4.33 5.66 8.35
C PRO A 229 -4.53 4.74 7.17
N TRP A 230 -5.18 5.26 6.12
CA TRP A 230 -5.47 4.53 4.91
C TRP A 230 -4.20 3.94 4.29
N TRP A 231 -3.12 4.73 4.26
CA TRP A 231 -1.82 4.30 3.73
C TRP A 231 -1.15 3.19 4.56
N GLY A 232 -1.70 2.82 5.72
CA GLY A 232 -1.18 1.75 6.55
C GLY A 232 -1.71 0.37 6.19
N ARG A 233 -2.88 0.25 5.56
CA ARG A 233 -3.61 -1.03 5.45
C ARG A 233 -3.05 -1.92 4.35
N ILE A 234 -2.87 -3.21 4.62
CA ILE A 234 -2.40 -4.15 3.59
C ILE A 234 -3.37 -4.28 2.42
N TRP A 235 -4.67 -4.24 2.68
CA TRP A 235 -5.72 -4.32 1.66
C TRP A 235 -5.63 -3.23 0.60
N VAL A 236 -5.06 -2.07 0.94
CA VAL A 236 -4.94 -0.95 -0.01
C VAL A 236 -4.12 -1.30 -1.24
N LEU A 237 -3.18 -2.25 -1.14
CA LEU A 237 -2.36 -2.66 -2.28
C LEU A 237 -3.24 -3.13 -3.44
N GLN A 238 -4.20 -4.03 -3.19
CA GLN A 238 -5.13 -4.48 -4.23
C GLN A 238 -6.17 -3.41 -4.59
N GLU A 239 -6.61 -2.60 -3.62
CA GLU A 239 -7.62 -1.56 -3.82
C GLU A 239 -7.13 -0.44 -4.74
N ILE A 240 -5.81 -0.20 -4.84
CA ILE A 240 -5.23 0.87 -5.67
C ILE A 240 -4.43 0.36 -6.87
N ALA A 241 -3.84 -0.84 -6.79
CA ALA A 241 -3.06 -1.41 -7.89
C ALA A 241 -3.93 -1.95 -9.02
N LEU A 242 -5.00 -2.68 -8.68
CA LEU A 242 -5.84 -3.39 -9.63
C LEU A 242 -6.71 -2.47 -10.51
N PRO A 243 -7.47 -1.51 -9.98
CA PRO A 243 -8.40 -0.72 -10.79
C PRO A 243 -7.68 0.14 -11.82
N GLU A 244 -8.25 0.23 -13.02
CA GLU A 244 -7.76 1.14 -14.04
C GLU A 244 -7.86 2.61 -13.57
N ASN A 245 -9.04 2.99 -13.07
CA ASN A 245 -9.33 4.32 -12.56
C ASN A 245 -9.45 4.31 -11.03
N ALA A 246 -8.41 4.77 -10.34
CA ALA A 246 -8.40 4.99 -8.90
C ALA A 246 -8.24 6.47 -8.57
N GLN A 247 -8.98 6.95 -7.57
CA GLN A 247 -8.91 8.33 -7.10
C GLN A 247 -8.88 8.40 -5.57
N PHE A 248 -8.10 9.33 -5.05
CA PHE A 248 -8.07 9.67 -3.63
C PHE A 248 -9.06 10.79 -3.35
N VAL A 249 -9.93 10.57 -2.36
CA VAL A 249 -10.91 11.55 -1.90
C VAL A 249 -10.55 11.95 -0.48
N CYS A 250 -10.36 13.25 -0.24
CA CYS A 250 -10.20 13.79 1.10
C CYS A 250 -11.00 15.08 1.23
N GLY A 251 -11.89 15.13 2.21
CA GLY A 251 -12.80 16.26 2.35
C GLY A 251 -13.67 16.42 1.10
N THR A 252 -13.55 17.59 0.46
CA THR A 252 -14.28 17.92 -0.78
C THR A 252 -13.46 17.73 -2.04
N LYS A 253 -12.18 17.39 -1.89
CA LYS A 253 -11.22 17.36 -2.98
C LYS A 253 -10.93 15.93 -3.41
N THR A 254 -10.66 15.78 -4.70
CA THR A 254 -10.36 14.49 -5.32
C THR A 254 -9.15 14.63 -6.24
N ILE A 255 -8.30 13.61 -6.28
CA ILE A 255 -7.12 13.53 -7.16
C ILE A 255 -6.94 12.12 -7.68
N SER A 256 -6.63 11.95 -8.97
CA SER A 256 -6.36 10.63 -9.54
C SER A 256 -5.09 10.01 -8.96
N ARG A 257 -5.03 8.67 -8.95
CA ARG A 257 -3.84 7.92 -8.54
C ARG A 257 -2.60 8.39 -9.29
N ASP A 258 -2.69 8.48 -10.61
CA ASP A 258 -1.54 8.76 -11.46
C ASP A 258 -1.02 10.18 -11.25
N ARG A 259 -1.93 11.16 -11.07
CA ARG A 259 -1.58 12.55 -10.76
C ARG A 259 -0.96 12.68 -9.37
N CYS A 260 -1.54 12.01 -8.39
CA CYS A 260 -1.00 11.95 -7.02
C CYS A 260 0.39 11.31 -7.02
N ALA A 261 0.56 10.19 -7.72
CA ALA A 261 1.84 9.51 -7.89
C ALA A 261 2.88 10.43 -8.55
N ALA A 262 2.53 11.12 -9.64
CA ALA A 262 3.41 12.09 -10.29
C ALA A 262 3.87 13.21 -9.35
N ALA A 263 2.94 13.76 -8.55
CA ALA A 263 3.25 14.81 -7.59
C ALA A 263 4.18 14.31 -6.46
N ILE A 264 3.85 13.19 -5.83
CA ILE A 264 4.65 12.60 -4.75
C ILE A 264 6.05 12.20 -5.24
N ARG A 265 6.17 11.66 -6.45
CA ARG A 265 7.45 11.38 -7.11
C ARG A 265 8.27 12.65 -7.32
N THR A 266 7.63 13.72 -7.76
CA THR A 266 8.30 15.02 -7.96
C THR A 266 8.83 15.59 -6.66
N TYR A 267 8.04 15.52 -5.57
CA TYR A 267 8.51 15.90 -4.24
C TYR A 267 9.72 15.08 -3.78
N ARG A 268 9.71 13.76 -4.04
CA ARG A 268 10.85 12.88 -3.75
C ARG A 268 12.10 13.26 -4.56
N MET A 269 11.95 13.56 -5.85
CA MET A 269 13.08 13.97 -6.70
C MET A 269 13.68 15.31 -6.25
N TRP A 270 12.82 16.28 -5.95
CA TRP A 270 13.24 17.57 -5.40
C TRP A 270 14.02 17.39 -4.10
N TRP A 271 13.50 16.56 -3.19
CA TRP A 271 14.19 16.19 -1.96
C TRP A 271 15.59 15.61 -2.20
N MET A 272 15.69 14.65 -3.12
CA MET A 272 16.95 14.00 -3.46
C MET A 272 17.97 15.00 -4.05
N SER A 273 17.52 15.94 -4.87
CA SER A 273 18.39 16.98 -5.43
C SER A 273 18.95 17.92 -4.35
N LEU A 274 18.17 18.25 -3.32
CA LEU A 274 18.64 19.02 -2.18
C LEU A 274 19.67 18.24 -1.34
N ALA A 275 19.41 16.95 -1.11
CA ALA A 275 20.32 16.07 -0.37
C ALA A 275 21.66 15.89 -1.09
N GLU A 276 21.67 15.80 -2.42
CA GLU A 276 22.91 15.69 -3.22
C GLU A 276 23.79 16.95 -3.09
N LYS A 277 23.20 18.15 -3.19
CA LYS A 277 23.92 19.42 -2.99
C LYS A 277 24.51 19.53 -1.59
N ALA A 278 23.75 19.12 -0.58
CA ALA A 278 24.18 19.03 0.80
C ALA A 278 25.43 18.14 0.95
N THR A 279 25.47 16.98 0.30
CA THR A 279 26.63 16.07 0.31
C THR A 279 27.83 16.57 -0.49
N ALA A 280 27.61 17.44 -1.49
CA ALA A 280 28.67 18.04 -2.31
C ALA A 280 29.38 19.24 -1.63
N GLY A 281 29.07 19.52 -0.37
CA GLY A 281 29.71 20.60 0.41
C GLY A 281 29.03 21.97 0.30
N ASP A 282 27.87 22.06 -0.36
CA ASP A 282 27.04 23.27 -0.39
C ASP A 282 26.24 23.40 0.92
N LEU A 283 26.96 23.77 1.99
CA LEU A 283 26.43 23.96 3.34
C LEU A 283 25.54 25.21 3.47
N ILE A 284 25.53 26.11 2.46
CA ILE A 284 24.72 27.33 2.46
C ILE A 284 23.24 26.96 2.25
N THR A 285 22.97 26.12 1.25
CA THR A 285 21.62 25.58 0.98
C THR A 285 21.03 24.83 2.19
N LEU A 286 21.87 24.11 2.96
CA LEU A 286 21.49 23.42 4.20
C LEU A 286 21.18 24.37 5.36
N LYS A 287 21.96 25.46 5.51
CA LYS A 287 21.81 26.43 6.61
C LYS A 287 20.61 27.35 6.43
N GLU A 288 20.22 27.65 5.19
CA GLU A 288 19.08 28.52 4.90
C GLU A 288 17.72 27.79 4.96
N ARG A 289 17.70 26.45 4.89
CA ARG A 289 16.46 25.65 4.78
C ARG A 289 16.37 24.44 5.73
N PRO A 290 16.81 24.51 7.01
CA PRO A 290 16.92 23.34 7.89
C PRO A 290 15.60 22.64 8.18
N HIS A 291 14.50 23.40 8.35
CA HIS A 291 13.19 22.84 8.65
C HIS A 291 12.51 22.17 7.45
N GLN A 292 12.85 22.60 6.22
CA GLN A 292 12.42 21.90 5.01
C GLN A 292 13.14 20.55 4.93
N LEU A 293 14.42 20.52 5.29
CA LEU A 293 15.21 19.30 5.30
C LEU A 293 14.73 18.26 6.31
N GLU A 294 14.52 18.68 7.55
CA GLU A 294 14.02 17.77 8.59
C GLU A 294 12.66 17.16 8.22
N ALA A 295 11.75 17.96 7.67
CA ALA A 295 10.40 17.50 7.44
C ALA A 295 10.22 16.65 6.19
N PHE A 296 11.08 16.81 5.19
CA PHE A 296 11.10 15.96 3.99
C PHE A 296 12.01 14.74 4.13
N SER A 297 12.88 14.69 5.14
CA SER A 297 13.72 13.52 5.40
C SER A 297 12.95 12.20 5.46
N ASN A 298 11.69 12.24 5.88
CA ASN A 298 10.82 11.07 5.99
C ASN A 298 9.91 10.84 4.76
N LEU A 299 9.75 11.84 3.88
CA LEU A 299 8.84 11.77 2.72
C LEU A 299 9.11 10.59 1.77
N PRO A 300 10.37 10.36 1.34
CA PRO A 300 10.71 9.24 0.45
C PRO A 300 10.46 7.85 1.05
N LEU A 301 10.20 7.81 2.36
CA LEU A 301 10.25 6.63 3.21
C LEU A 301 8.88 6.28 3.76
N HIS A 302 7.90 7.11 3.43
CA HIS A 302 6.52 6.91 3.82
C HIS A 302 5.83 5.93 2.86
N ARG A 303 4.91 5.16 3.44
CA ARG A 303 4.07 4.14 2.79
C ARG A 303 3.42 4.60 1.45
N PRO A 304 3.01 5.87 1.25
CA PRO A 304 2.38 6.27 -0.01
C PRO A 304 3.28 6.16 -1.23
N THR A 305 4.59 6.36 -1.10
CA THR A 305 5.50 6.20 -2.24
C THR A 305 5.51 4.75 -2.74
N VAL A 306 5.56 3.79 -1.82
CA VAL A 306 5.48 2.35 -2.14
C VAL A 306 4.09 2.00 -2.69
N MET A 307 3.02 2.51 -2.07
CA MET A 307 1.65 2.22 -2.50
C MET A 307 1.30 2.83 -3.86
N LEU A 308 1.79 4.02 -4.18
CA LEU A 308 1.55 4.66 -5.47
C LEU A 308 2.35 4.00 -6.60
N SER A 309 3.50 3.41 -6.26
CA SER A 309 4.30 2.55 -7.14
C SER A 309 3.70 1.17 -7.37
N VAL A 310 2.87 0.65 -6.44
CA VAL A 310 2.51 -0.77 -6.46
C VAL A 310 1.82 -1.21 -7.76
N ARG A 311 1.11 -0.33 -8.45
CA ARG A 311 0.53 -0.64 -9.77
C ARG A 311 1.61 -0.91 -10.82
N GLU A 312 2.62 -0.06 -10.89
CA GLU A 312 3.72 -0.16 -11.86
C GLU A 312 4.56 -1.41 -11.55
N VAL A 313 4.94 -1.57 -10.28
CA VAL A 313 5.60 -2.74 -9.72
C VAL A 313 4.84 -4.04 -10.03
N TYR A 314 3.53 -4.09 -9.77
CA TYR A 314 2.68 -5.26 -9.98
C TYR A 314 2.50 -5.60 -11.47
N MET A 315 2.20 -4.60 -12.30
CA MET A 315 1.95 -4.82 -13.73
C MET A 315 3.21 -5.25 -14.48
N ASP A 316 4.38 -4.69 -14.13
CA ASP A 316 5.62 -4.90 -14.89
C ASP A 316 6.45 -6.11 -14.42
N ASN A 317 6.44 -6.44 -13.12
CA ASN A 317 7.42 -7.37 -12.55
C ASN A 317 6.85 -8.66 -11.94
N GLN A 318 5.52 -8.83 -11.87
CA GLN A 318 4.84 -10.06 -11.45
C GLN A 318 5.47 -10.72 -10.20
N PHE A 319 5.27 -10.12 -9.02
CA PHE A 319 5.85 -10.59 -7.77
C PHE A 319 5.08 -11.78 -7.17
N MET A 320 5.76 -12.91 -6.99
CA MET A 320 5.26 -14.10 -6.29
C MET A 320 4.89 -13.76 -4.83
N LEU A 321 4.00 -14.55 -4.22
CA LEU A 321 3.55 -14.31 -2.84
C LEU A 321 4.71 -14.13 -1.84
N ALA A 322 5.78 -14.92 -1.98
CA ALA A 322 6.96 -14.83 -1.13
C ALA A 322 7.62 -13.44 -1.18
N ALA A 323 7.74 -12.85 -2.37
CA ALA A 323 8.32 -11.52 -2.56
C ALA A 323 7.42 -10.42 -1.99
N LEU A 324 6.10 -10.54 -2.20
CA LEU A 324 5.11 -9.61 -1.62
C LEU A 324 5.18 -9.63 -0.09
N LEU A 325 5.21 -10.82 0.53
CA LEU A 325 5.33 -10.96 1.98
C LEU A 325 6.59 -10.29 2.52
N ARG A 326 7.73 -10.41 1.82
CA ARG A 326 8.94 -9.69 2.20
C ARG A 326 8.75 -8.18 2.13
N ALA A 327 8.22 -7.68 1.02
CA ALA A 327 8.04 -6.26 0.80
C ALA A 327 7.08 -5.59 1.81
N THR A 328 6.09 -6.34 2.32
CA THR A 328 5.01 -5.77 3.15
C THR A 328 5.06 -6.14 4.64
N CYS A 329 5.84 -7.16 5.01
CA CYS A 329 5.89 -7.67 6.39
C CYS A 329 7.27 -7.52 7.06
N VAL A 330 8.34 -7.30 6.28
CA VAL A 330 9.69 -7.14 6.83
C VAL A 330 9.97 -5.67 7.15
N GLY A 331 10.24 -5.37 8.42
CA GLY A 331 10.88 -4.12 8.83
C GLY A 331 12.39 -4.30 8.78
N SER A 332 13.07 -3.87 7.71
CA SER A 332 14.51 -4.14 7.61
C SER A 332 15.35 -3.39 8.65
N HIS A 333 16.39 -4.04 9.19
CA HIS A 333 17.33 -3.44 10.15
C HIS A 333 18.21 -2.35 9.52
N ASN A 334 18.41 -2.39 8.20
CA ASN A 334 19.03 -1.30 7.42
C ASN A 334 18.11 -0.08 7.28
N LEU A 335 16.85 -0.20 7.69
CA LEU A 335 15.83 0.83 7.61
C LEU A 335 15.56 1.48 8.98
N ARG A 336 16.55 1.53 9.90
CA ARG A 336 16.46 2.49 11.02
C ARG A 336 16.22 3.93 10.55
N LEU A 337 16.56 4.22 9.29
CA LEU A 337 16.29 5.47 8.61
C LEU A 337 14.99 5.48 7.80
N HIS A 338 14.28 4.37 7.55
CA HIS A 338 13.06 4.31 6.72
C HIS A 338 11.93 3.61 7.50
N GLY A 339 10.83 4.32 7.75
CA GLY A 339 9.77 3.91 8.68
C GLY A 339 9.22 2.49 8.48
N SER A 340 8.37 2.04 9.41
CA SER A 340 7.79 0.70 9.36
C SER A 340 7.00 0.45 8.06
N HIS A 341 7.61 -0.26 7.10
CA HIS A 341 6.94 -0.81 5.91
C HIS A 341 5.96 -1.95 6.25
N HIS A 342 5.83 -2.29 7.53
CA HIS A 342 4.79 -3.19 8.01
C HIS A 342 3.40 -2.61 7.70
N MET A 343 2.66 -3.32 6.84
CA MET A 343 1.30 -2.96 6.45
C MET A 343 0.29 -3.55 7.44
N GLU A 344 -0.54 -2.73 8.06
CA GLU A 344 -1.50 -3.11 9.10
C GLU A 344 -2.62 -4.02 8.57
N ALA A 345 -3.00 -5.00 9.40
CA ALA A 345 -4.13 -5.89 9.19
C ALA A 345 -4.83 -6.13 10.53
N THR A 346 -6.16 -6.03 10.58
CA THR A 346 -6.95 -6.27 11.79
C THR A 346 -7.05 -7.77 12.07
N ASP A 347 -7.39 -8.55 11.05
CA ASP A 347 -7.31 -10.01 11.10
C ASP A 347 -5.92 -10.43 10.61
N PRO A 348 -5.14 -11.19 11.39
CA PRO A 348 -3.84 -11.68 10.96
C PRO A 348 -3.87 -12.43 9.62
N ARG A 349 -4.97 -13.13 9.30
CA ARG A 349 -5.11 -13.89 8.04
C ARG A 349 -5.04 -12.99 6.81
N ASP A 350 -5.47 -11.74 6.94
CA ASP A 350 -5.46 -10.75 5.85
C ASP A 350 -4.04 -10.41 5.37
N LYS A 351 -3.00 -10.71 6.17
CA LYS A 351 -1.61 -10.61 5.74
C LYS A 351 -1.28 -11.48 4.54
N ILE A 352 -1.98 -12.60 4.42
CA ILE A 352 -1.88 -13.51 3.27
C ILE A 352 -2.96 -13.15 2.26
N TYR A 353 -4.23 -13.09 2.67
CA TYR A 353 -5.36 -12.98 1.74
C TYR A 353 -5.32 -11.71 0.89
N ALA A 354 -4.86 -10.57 1.44
CA ALA A 354 -4.70 -9.34 0.68
C ALA A 354 -3.60 -9.41 -0.41
N LEU A 355 -2.61 -10.29 -0.22
CA LEU A 355 -1.49 -10.45 -1.14
C LEU A 355 -1.73 -11.56 -2.16
N LEU A 356 -2.53 -12.59 -1.84
CA LEU A 356 -2.89 -13.65 -2.79
C LEU A 356 -3.47 -13.08 -4.09
N CYS A 357 -4.26 -12.02 -3.97
CA CYS A 357 -4.86 -11.33 -5.10
C CYS A 357 -3.85 -10.54 -5.97
N LEU A 358 -2.63 -10.33 -5.49
CA LEU A 358 -1.53 -9.70 -6.24
C LEU A 358 -0.45 -10.71 -6.63
N ALA A 359 -0.60 -11.98 -6.27
CA ALA A 359 0.39 -13.01 -6.51
C ALA A 359 0.09 -13.71 -7.86
N PRO A 360 1.01 -13.74 -8.83
CA PRO A 360 0.84 -14.46 -10.08
C PRO A 360 0.70 -15.98 -9.87
N ASP A 361 1.32 -16.52 -8.82
CA ASP A 361 1.25 -17.91 -8.38
C ASP A 361 -0.05 -18.24 -7.61
N ARG A 362 -1.04 -17.34 -7.57
CA ARG A 362 -2.30 -17.55 -6.83
C ARG A 362 -3.05 -18.82 -7.20
N GLU A 363 -3.06 -19.22 -8.48
CA GLU A 363 -3.81 -20.41 -8.90
C GLU A 363 -3.10 -21.69 -8.44
N GLU A 364 -1.75 -21.69 -8.42
CA GLU A 364 -0.99 -22.79 -7.83
C GLU A 364 -1.21 -22.87 -6.31
N LEU A 365 -1.18 -21.73 -5.63
CA LEU A 365 -1.46 -21.62 -4.19
C LEU A 365 -2.87 -22.11 -3.86
N LYS A 366 -3.86 -21.71 -4.66
CA LYS A 366 -5.25 -22.16 -4.56
C LYS A 366 -5.38 -23.67 -4.73
N ASN A 367 -4.69 -24.26 -5.71
CA ASN A 367 -4.67 -25.73 -5.90
C ASN A 367 -4.04 -26.48 -4.71
N LYS A 368 -3.17 -25.80 -3.95
CA LYS A 368 -2.60 -26.30 -2.68
C LYS A 368 -3.45 -25.96 -1.45
N GLY A 369 -4.68 -25.46 -1.65
CA GLY A 369 -5.62 -25.15 -0.57
C GLY A 369 -5.41 -23.79 0.10
N ILE A 370 -4.53 -22.94 -0.42
CA ILE A 370 -4.32 -21.59 0.10
C ILE A 370 -5.36 -20.65 -0.54
N ILE A 371 -6.49 -20.51 0.14
CA ILE A 371 -7.60 -19.64 -0.24
C ILE A 371 -8.10 -18.85 0.98
N PRO A 372 -8.77 -17.70 0.78
CA PRO A 372 -9.48 -17.03 1.86
C PRO A 372 -10.44 -17.98 2.56
N ASN A 373 -10.24 -18.17 3.86
CA ASN A 373 -11.08 -18.93 4.75
C ASN A 373 -11.12 -18.24 6.13
N TYR A 374 -12.29 -17.72 6.48
CA TYR A 374 -12.55 -17.02 7.74
C TYR A 374 -13.23 -17.91 8.78
N SER A 375 -13.53 -19.17 8.47
CA SER A 375 -14.19 -20.08 9.41
C SER A 375 -13.49 -20.09 10.77
N GLY A 376 -14.27 -20.22 11.85
CA GLY A 376 -13.71 -20.32 13.21
C GLY A 376 -12.74 -21.49 13.42
N SER A 377 -12.76 -22.50 12.54
CA SER A 377 -11.81 -23.61 12.52
C SER A 377 -10.46 -23.30 11.86
N CYS A 378 -10.38 -22.23 11.06
CA CYS A 378 -9.16 -21.82 10.36
C CYS A 378 -8.45 -20.71 11.14
N THR A 379 -7.47 -21.09 11.95
CA THR A 379 -6.65 -20.12 12.70
C THR A 379 -5.60 -19.48 11.78
N TYR A 380 -5.10 -18.29 12.15
CA TYR A 380 -4.02 -17.68 11.39
C TYR A 380 -2.72 -18.49 11.51
N GLN A 381 -2.53 -19.24 12.59
CA GLN A 381 -1.38 -20.10 12.79
C GLN A 381 -1.37 -21.26 11.80
N ASP A 382 -2.53 -21.89 11.59
CA ASP A 382 -2.69 -22.97 10.61
C ASP A 382 -2.47 -22.46 9.19
N LEU A 383 -3.05 -21.29 8.86
CA LEU A 383 -2.85 -20.63 7.58
C LEU A 383 -1.37 -20.32 7.34
N TYR A 384 -0.70 -19.66 8.30
CA TYR A 384 0.68 -19.26 8.12
C TYR A 384 1.61 -20.47 7.97
N SER A 385 1.38 -21.52 8.76
CA SER A 385 2.11 -22.78 8.66
C SER A 385 1.92 -23.44 7.30
N SER A 386 0.68 -23.49 6.81
CA SER A 386 0.34 -24.07 5.51
C SER A 386 1.00 -23.29 4.36
N VAL A 387 0.93 -21.95 4.39
CA VAL A 387 1.61 -21.09 3.41
C VAL A 387 3.10 -21.34 3.43
N MET A 388 3.73 -21.39 4.62
CA MET A 388 5.16 -21.60 4.72
C MET A 388 5.60 -22.98 4.21
N VAL A 389 4.81 -24.05 4.46
CA VAL A 389 5.06 -25.38 3.87
C VAL A 389 5.07 -25.29 2.35
N VAL A 390 4.05 -24.67 1.77
CA VAL A 390 3.93 -24.54 0.31
C VAL A 390 5.10 -23.73 -0.27
N LEU A 391 5.46 -22.60 0.34
CA LEU A 391 6.53 -21.74 -0.15
C LEU A 391 7.91 -22.41 -0.05
N ILE A 392 8.19 -23.17 1.02
CA ILE A 392 9.42 -23.96 1.15
C ILE A 392 9.48 -25.05 0.09
N GLN A 393 8.38 -25.77 -0.15
CA GLN A 393 8.32 -26.82 -1.17
C GLN A 393 8.60 -26.29 -2.59
N VAL A 394 8.23 -25.05 -2.87
CA VAL A 394 8.51 -24.37 -4.15
C VAL A 394 9.96 -23.85 -4.22
N GLY A 395 10.67 -23.77 -3.09
CA GLY A 395 12.08 -23.39 -3.03
C GLY A 395 12.38 -22.05 -2.35
N TYR A 396 11.38 -21.36 -1.78
CA TYR A 396 11.55 -20.09 -1.05
C TYR A 396 12.12 -20.29 0.37
N ILE A 397 13.20 -21.07 0.48
CA ILE A 397 13.86 -21.41 1.75
C ILE A 397 14.35 -20.17 2.49
N SER A 398 14.72 -19.12 1.75
CA SER A 398 15.18 -17.87 2.36
C SER A 398 14.13 -17.21 3.26
N LEU A 399 12.85 -17.58 3.21
CA LEU A 399 11.83 -17.03 4.12
C LEU A 399 12.08 -17.45 5.57
N LEU A 400 12.86 -18.51 5.80
CA LEU A 400 13.31 -18.89 7.14
C LEU A 400 14.11 -17.78 7.83
N SER A 401 14.75 -16.87 7.07
CA SER A 401 15.45 -15.71 7.65
C SER A 401 14.52 -14.73 8.37
N LEU A 402 13.21 -14.81 8.08
CA LEU A 402 12.17 -13.99 8.71
C LEU A 402 11.67 -14.55 10.03
N CYS A 403 12.04 -15.79 10.38
CA CYS A 403 11.63 -16.42 11.63
C CYS A 403 12.38 -15.76 12.80
N GLN A 404 11.61 -15.23 13.75
CA GLN A 404 12.13 -14.53 14.92
C GLN A 404 12.29 -15.50 16.11
N HIS A 405 13.14 -15.16 17.08
CA HIS A 405 13.46 -16.03 18.22
C HIS A 405 12.20 -16.45 19.02
N ALA A 406 12.22 -17.72 19.45
CA ALA A 406 11.20 -18.36 20.27
C ALA A 406 11.00 -17.58 21.58
N GLY A 407 9.88 -16.86 21.68
CA GLY A 407 9.55 -15.99 22.81
C GLY A 407 8.64 -14.83 22.43
N THR A 408 8.61 -14.47 21.14
CA THR A 408 7.77 -13.38 20.61
C THR A 408 6.44 -13.85 20.01
N CYS A 409 6.30 -15.14 19.70
CA CYS A 409 5.16 -15.69 18.95
C CYS A 409 4.59 -16.93 19.66
N THR A 410 3.44 -16.79 20.34
CA THR A 410 2.76 -17.90 20.99
C THR A 410 1.96 -18.71 19.95
N GLY A 411 2.21 -20.02 19.85
CA GLY A 411 1.41 -20.94 19.03
C GLY A 411 1.82 -21.11 17.56
N LEU A 412 2.85 -20.42 17.08
CA LEU A 412 3.46 -20.68 15.76
C LEU A 412 4.68 -21.62 15.88
N PRO A 413 4.90 -22.54 14.94
CA PRO A 413 6.16 -23.28 14.85
C PRO A 413 7.35 -22.34 14.63
N SER A 414 8.54 -22.71 15.12
CA SER A 414 9.76 -21.88 15.04
C SER A 414 10.26 -21.59 13.62
N TRP A 415 9.77 -22.32 12.63
CA TRP A 415 10.08 -22.15 11.20
C TRP A 415 9.02 -21.34 10.45
N VAL A 416 8.02 -20.79 11.14
CA VAL A 416 6.95 -19.96 10.56
C VAL A 416 7.09 -18.51 11.01
N PRO A 417 7.24 -17.55 10.09
CA PRO A 417 7.26 -16.13 10.43
C PRO A 417 5.90 -15.64 10.95
N HIS A 418 5.92 -14.73 11.93
CA HIS A 418 4.70 -14.07 12.41
C HIS A 418 4.42 -12.80 11.60
N TRP A 419 3.84 -12.95 10.40
CA TRP A 419 3.62 -11.84 9.45
C TRP A 419 2.67 -10.73 9.94
N SER A 420 1.88 -10.99 10.98
CA SER A 420 1.01 -9.98 11.61
C SER A 420 1.75 -8.99 12.51
N SER A 421 3.04 -9.19 12.77
CA SER A 421 3.90 -8.21 13.46
C SER A 421 5.04 -7.73 12.55
N SER A 422 5.68 -6.63 12.94
CA SER A 422 6.84 -6.11 12.20
C SER A 422 8.05 -7.02 12.45
N ILE A 423 8.59 -7.62 11.40
CA ILE A 423 9.79 -8.46 11.48
C ILE A 423 11.02 -7.54 11.44
N THR A 424 11.58 -7.18 12.60
CA THR A 424 12.67 -6.18 12.75
C THR A 424 14.06 -6.77 12.99
N HIS A 425 14.12 -8.06 13.32
CA HIS A 425 15.33 -8.81 13.64
C HIS A 425 15.32 -10.09 12.82
N MET A 426 15.71 -9.97 11.54
CA MET A 426 15.91 -11.13 10.68
C MET A 426 17.21 -11.84 11.06
N LEU A 427 17.25 -13.17 10.88
CA LEU A 427 18.48 -13.95 11.06
C LEU A 427 19.58 -13.56 10.08
N GLN A 428 19.22 -12.96 8.93
CA GLN A 428 20.15 -12.50 7.89
C GLN A 428 19.66 -11.18 7.26
N ASP A 429 20.61 -10.32 6.87
CA ASP A 429 20.34 -9.10 6.11
C ASP A 429 20.19 -9.43 4.61
N VAL A 430 18.98 -9.30 4.11
CA VAL A 430 18.60 -9.76 2.78
C VAL A 430 18.49 -8.56 1.85
N ARG A 431 19.62 -8.14 1.25
CA ARG A 431 19.66 -6.90 0.45
C ARG A 431 18.97 -7.02 -0.91
N ASP A 432 19.07 -8.16 -1.60
CA ASP A 432 18.62 -8.32 -3.00
C ASP A 432 17.83 -9.62 -3.33
N ASP A 433 17.56 -10.48 -2.35
CA ASP A 433 16.87 -11.79 -2.55
C ASP A 433 15.38 -11.65 -2.90
N HIS A 434 14.75 -10.50 -2.66
CA HIS A 434 13.31 -10.32 -2.79
C HIS A 434 12.80 -10.41 -4.23
N VAL A 435 13.69 -10.54 -5.23
CA VAL A 435 13.36 -10.62 -6.67
C VAL A 435 13.99 -11.85 -7.34
N THR A 436 14.69 -12.73 -6.61
CA THR A 436 15.42 -13.86 -7.21
C THR A 436 15.02 -15.19 -6.60
N ILE A 437 14.76 -16.20 -7.44
CA ILE A 437 14.51 -17.59 -7.01
C ILE A 437 15.77 -18.21 -6.36
N HIS A 438 16.95 -17.63 -6.63
CA HIS A 438 18.25 -18.10 -6.16
C HIS A 438 19.04 -16.98 -5.46
N PRO A 439 18.77 -16.69 -4.18
CA PRO A 439 19.59 -15.76 -3.42
C PRO A 439 21.06 -16.13 -3.45
N THR A 440 21.92 -15.14 -3.65
CA THR A 440 23.35 -15.29 -3.33
C THR A 440 23.52 -15.26 -1.81
N PHE A 441 23.79 -16.43 -1.23
CA PHE A 441 24.06 -16.58 0.19
C PHE A 441 25.50 -16.14 0.52
N SER A 442 25.66 -15.25 1.50
CA SER A 442 26.95 -15.00 2.17
C SER A 442 26.77 -15.31 3.66
N ALA A 443 27.00 -16.57 4.05
CA ALA A 443 26.86 -17.03 5.43
C ALA A 443 27.88 -16.36 6.39
N SER A 444 28.96 -15.83 5.82
CA SER A 444 29.98 -15.00 6.46
C SER A 444 29.79 -13.56 5.98
N GLY A 445 29.66 -12.59 6.89
CA GLY A 445 29.67 -11.17 6.54
C GLY A 445 30.96 -10.75 5.79
N LYS A 446 31.08 -9.46 5.44
CA LYS A 446 32.22 -8.90 4.68
C LYS A 446 33.61 -9.02 5.35
N SER A 447 33.74 -9.66 6.52
CA SER A 447 35.02 -9.79 7.23
C SER A 447 35.83 -10.93 6.63
N LEU A 448 36.99 -10.64 6.06
CA LEU A 448 37.99 -11.64 5.63
C LEU A 448 38.88 -12.12 6.79
N ASP A 449 38.74 -11.53 7.98
CA ASP A 449 39.47 -11.95 9.17
C ASP A 449 38.64 -12.94 9.98
N TYR A 450 38.98 -14.23 9.85
CA TYR A 450 38.49 -15.27 10.75
C TYR A 450 39.68 -15.99 11.41
N PRO A 451 39.64 -16.20 12.74
CA PRO A 451 40.55 -17.16 13.37
C PRO A 451 40.22 -18.57 12.86
N GLU A 452 41.25 -19.38 12.60
CA GLU A 452 41.09 -20.79 12.22
C GLU A 452 40.26 -21.54 13.26
N VAL A 453 39.08 -22.02 12.85
CA VAL A 453 38.29 -22.95 13.65
C VAL A 453 38.66 -24.36 13.23
N SER A 454 39.42 -25.06 14.08
CA SER A 454 39.68 -26.49 13.91
C SER A 454 38.57 -27.31 14.55
N ALA A 455 37.92 -28.16 13.76
CA ALA A 455 36.95 -29.12 14.25
C ALA A 455 37.69 -30.31 14.89
N ILE A 456 37.63 -30.44 16.21
CA ILE A 456 38.16 -31.61 16.90
C ILE A 456 37.05 -32.67 16.93
N ARG A 457 37.27 -33.79 16.23
CA ARG A 457 36.40 -34.96 16.29
C ARG A 457 36.44 -35.50 17.72
N LYS A 458 35.32 -35.46 18.42
CA LYS A 458 35.18 -36.10 19.74
C LYS A 458 35.24 -37.61 19.51
N VAL A 459 36.40 -38.21 19.77
CA VAL A 459 36.55 -39.67 19.81
C VAL A 459 35.84 -40.15 21.08
N ALA A 460 35.02 -41.19 20.92
CA ALA A 460 34.12 -41.73 21.93
C ALA A 460 34.83 -42.19 23.21
#